data_AF-A0A662FG12-F1
#
_entry.id   AF-A0A662FG12-F1
#
_cell.length_a   1.000
_cell.length_b   1.000
_cell.length_c   1.000
_cell.angle_alpha   90.00
_cell.angle_beta   90.00
_cell.angle_gamma   90.00
#
_symmetry.space_group_name_H-M   'P 1'
#
loop_
_entity.id
_entity.type
_entity.pdbx_description
1 polymer ?
#
loop_
_entity_poly.entity_id
_entity_poly.type
_entity_poly.pdbx_seq_one_letter_code
_entity_poly.pdbx_strand_id
1 'polypeptide(L)'
;GIYNEIVETIKTGSYNILQISEKTGINWETVKNALITLEGLKLVSKETKNNRTYYFMDESKLIEFNKNTLLGLPVSKEQKQTTLSLAKRIAEIWNKKTFKPLRKTFLHKMLIKLVKKEQIKNVPYGWYLFGQCAVLQFETQELTEIQSVKKYDKQINEIVKEYSNIPNTNELLEQHYIEEGNDLYLTRLKISNILINTFNEDSLKSLKANLKNFLLSFKKTEDNEDLLEYINGFYSIVIRLTKELSIEELEGMRPQINDSFRHIWEIMGTYELYNSLDDFYDKKILKKHYTIWIENLKHISETYLSELKDNIPIKEIKKDSLSRFKGIQGSQSR
;
A
#
# COMPACT_ATOMS: atom_id res chain seq x y z
N GLY A 1 -1.55 -25.54 4.21
CA GLY A 1 -1.52 -24.68 3.01
C GLY A 1 -0.13 -24.72 2.47
N ILE A 2 0.03 -25.02 1.17
CA ILE A 2 1.30 -25.45 0.53
C ILE A 2 2.52 -24.62 0.98
N TYR A 3 2.41 -23.29 0.96
CA TYR A 3 3.49 -22.39 1.39
C TYR A 3 3.87 -22.56 2.87
N ASN A 4 2.90 -22.68 3.77
CA ASN A 4 3.17 -22.84 5.20
C ASN A 4 3.88 -24.17 5.50
N GLU A 5 3.49 -25.26 4.85
CA GLU A 5 4.12 -26.57 5.06
C GLU A 5 5.57 -26.60 4.57
N ILE A 6 5.85 -25.95 3.44
CA ILE A 6 7.21 -25.77 2.93
C ILE A 6 8.02 -24.89 3.87
N VAL A 7 7.46 -23.76 4.33
CA VAL A 7 8.09 -22.81 5.27
C VAL A 7 8.41 -23.48 6.61
N GLU A 8 7.48 -24.23 7.21
CA GLU A 8 7.74 -24.97 8.46
C GLU A 8 8.82 -26.04 8.28
N THR A 9 8.86 -26.70 7.11
CA THR A 9 9.91 -27.69 6.81
C THR A 9 11.30 -27.05 6.81
N ILE A 10 11.48 -25.95 6.09
CA ILE A 10 12.79 -25.27 5.95
C ILE A 10 13.18 -24.43 7.18
N LYS A 11 12.27 -24.19 8.15
CA LYS A 11 12.63 -23.66 9.47
C LYS A 11 13.53 -24.62 10.25
N THR A 12 13.35 -25.92 10.03
CA THR A 12 14.08 -26.95 10.79
C THR A 12 15.50 -27.20 10.27
N GLY A 13 15.91 -26.59 9.15
CA GLY A 13 17.23 -26.78 8.56
C GLY A 13 17.31 -26.47 7.07
N SER A 14 18.45 -26.82 6.48
CA SER A 14 18.74 -26.61 5.05
C SER A 14 18.41 -27.86 4.24
N TYR A 15 17.55 -27.74 3.23
CA TYR A 15 17.03 -28.87 2.44
C TYR A 15 17.00 -28.58 0.95
N ASN A 16 17.24 -29.59 0.11
CA ASN A 16 17.01 -29.47 -1.33
C ASN A 16 15.53 -29.76 -1.69
N ILE A 17 15.14 -29.48 -2.94
CA ILE A 17 13.75 -29.63 -3.42
C ILE A 17 13.20 -31.04 -3.17
N LEU A 18 14.00 -32.08 -3.42
CA LEU A 18 13.58 -33.46 -3.23
C LEU A 18 13.31 -33.76 -1.75
N GLN A 19 14.20 -33.32 -0.86
CA GLN A 19 14.03 -33.50 0.58
C GLN A 19 12.81 -32.76 1.12
N ILE A 20 12.50 -31.58 0.60
CA ILE A 20 11.30 -30.82 0.98
C ILE A 20 10.04 -31.53 0.46
N SER A 21 10.07 -32.01 -0.79
CA SER A 21 8.99 -32.78 -1.40
C SER A 21 8.69 -34.06 -0.60
N GLU A 22 9.71 -34.81 -0.21
CA GLU A 22 9.58 -36.02 0.62
C GLU A 22 9.00 -35.70 2.01
N LYS A 23 9.47 -34.63 2.66
CA LYS A 23 9.02 -34.24 4.01
C LYS A 23 7.59 -33.71 4.04
N THR A 24 7.17 -33.00 3.00
CA THR A 24 5.84 -32.38 2.92
C THR A 24 4.81 -33.24 2.21
N GLY A 25 5.24 -34.24 1.43
CA GLY A 25 4.36 -35.00 0.53
C GLY A 25 3.87 -34.19 -0.68
N ILE A 26 4.41 -32.98 -0.90
CA ILE A 26 4.02 -32.09 -2.00
C ILE A 26 4.87 -32.42 -3.23
N ASN A 27 4.26 -32.38 -4.43
CA ASN A 27 4.96 -32.61 -5.69
C ASN A 27 6.17 -31.67 -5.87
N TRP A 28 7.28 -32.21 -6.40
CA TRP A 28 8.55 -31.49 -6.55
C TRP A 28 8.46 -30.22 -7.42
N GLU A 29 7.60 -30.18 -8.45
CA GLU A 29 7.38 -28.99 -9.29
C GLU A 29 6.68 -27.90 -8.49
N THR A 30 5.68 -28.28 -7.69
CA THR A 30 4.98 -27.36 -6.79
C THR A 30 5.91 -26.80 -5.73
N VAL A 31 6.77 -27.65 -5.15
CA VAL A 31 7.81 -27.21 -4.20
C VAL A 31 8.79 -26.25 -4.86
N LYS A 32 9.25 -26.55 -6.08
CA LYS A 32 10.15 -25.69 -6.84
C LYS A 32 9.53 -24.32 -7.09
N ASN A 33 8.30 -24.27 -7.58
CA ASN A 33 7.59 -23.02 -7.87
C ASN A 33 7.36 -22.22 -6.58
N ALA A 34 6.93 -22.88 -5.51
CA ALA A 34 6.75 -22.24 -4.22
C ALA A 34 8.07 -21.66 -3.66
N LEU A 35 9.18 -22.38 -3.79
CA LEU A 35 10.49 -21.90 -3.36
C LEU A 35 10.99 -20.73 -4.20
N ILE A 36 10.72 -20.70 -5.51
CA ILE A 36 11.01 -19.54 -6.37
C ILE A 36 10.24 -18.31 -5.88
N THR A 37 8.95 -18.46 -5.59
CA THR A 37 8.12 -17.37 -5.03
C THR A 37 8.66 -16.92 -3.67
N LEU A 38 8.95 -17.85 -2.77
CA LEU A 38 9.46 -17.54 -1.42
C LEU A 38 10.88 -16.93 -1.44
N GLU A 39 11.71 -17.32 -2.40
CA GLU A 39 13.01 -16.69 -2.68
C GLU A 39 12.82 -15.26 -3.21
N GLY A 40 11.89 -15.05 -4.15
CA GLY A 40 11.51 -13.73 -4.64
C GLY A 40 11.02 -12.79 -3.53
N LEU A 41 10.24 -13.33 -2.59
CA LEU A 41 9.79 -12.64 -1.37
C LEU A 41 10.90 -12.48 -0.31
N LYS A 42 12.12 -12.97 -0.58
CA LYS A 42 13.29 -12.94 0.32
C LYS A 42 13.06 -13.61 1.68
N LEU A 43 12.10 -14.53 1.76
CA LEU A 43 11.80 -15.33 2.95
C LEU A 43 12.71 -16.55 3.05
N VAL A 44 13.25 -17.00 1.91
CA VAL A 44 14.09 -18.19 1.79
C VAL A 44 15.40 -17.83 1.11
N SER A 45 16.50 -18.34 1.65
CA SER A 45 17.83 -18.20 1.06
C SER A 45 18.27 -19.54 0.46
N LYS A 46 19.13 -19.48 -0.56
CA LYS A 46 19.74 -20.67 -1.16
C LYS A 46 21.24 -20.67 -0.95
N GLU A 47 21.79 -21.86 -0.73
CA GLU A 47 23.22 -22.12 -0.71
C GLU A 47 23.54 -23.30 -1.64
N THR A 48 24.71 -23.27 -2.27
CA THR A 48 25.19 -24.42 -3.05
C THR A 48 26.18 -25.19 -2.22
N LYS A 49 25.86 -26.46 -1.92
CA LYS A 49 26.74 -27.40 -1.22
C LYS A 49 26.87 -28.65 -2.08
N ASN A 50 28.10 -29.07 -2.40
CA ASN A 50 28.38 -30.28 -3.17
C ASN A 50 27.59 -30.38 -4.50
N ASN A 51 27.59 -29.30 -5.31
CA ASN A 51 26.84 -29.18 -6.57
C ASN A 51 25.31 -29.35 -6.44
N ARG A 52 24.76 -29.21 -5.23
CA ARG A 52 23.31 -29.23 -4.99
C ARG A 52 22.87 -27.92 -4.33
N THR A 53 21.73 -27.42 -4.77
CA THR A 53 21.08 -26.24 -4.19
C THR A 53 20.26 -26.67 -2.98
N TYR A 54 20.57 -26.07 -1.84
CA TYR A 54 19.80 -26.21 -0.61
C TYR A 54 19.12 -24.89 -0.28
N TYR A 55 17.93 -24.99 0.28
CA TYR A 55 17.07 -23.89 0.69
C TYR A 55 16.94 -23.91 2.20
N PHE A 56 17.10 -22.75 2.82
CA PHE A 56 17.00 -22.59 4.27
C PHE A 56 16.34 -21.26 4.61
N MET A 57 15.75 -21.20 5.80
CA MET A 57 15.26 -19.95 6.35
C MET A 57 16.39 -19.22 7.06
N ASP A 58 16.70 -18.01 6.60
CA ASP A 58 17.64 -17.14 7.29
C ASP A 58 16.89 -16.41 8.40
N GLU A 59 17.00 -16.91 9.63
CA GLU A 59 16.32 -16.31 10.79
C GLU A 59 16.72 -14.85 11.02
N SER A 60 17.91 -14.43 10.59
CA SER A 60 18.32 -13.02 10.66
C SER A 60 17.49 -12.12 9.72
N LYS A 61 16.86 -12.70 8.69
CA LYS A 61 15.93 -12.03 7.77
C LYS A 61 14.48 -12.11 8.23
N LEU A 62 14.16 -12.94 9.23
CA LEU A 62 12.82 -12.97 9.79
C LEU A 62 12.53 -11.65 10.51
N ILE A 63 11.36 -11.11 10.23
CA ILE A 63 10.82 -9.94 10.92
C ILE A 63 9.91 -10.49 12.01
N GLU A 64 10.19 -10.12 13.26
CA GLU A 64 9.25 -10.37 14.34
C GLU A 64 7.99 -9.54 14.08
N PHE A 65 6.93 -10.21 13.62
CA PHE A 65 5.76 -9.51 13.14
C PHE A 65 4.91 -9.04 14.33
N ASN A 66 5.01 -7.74 14.66
CA ASN A 66 4.13 -7.15 15.65
C ASN A 66 2.80 -6.77 14.98
N LYS A 67 1.76 -7.59 15.22
CA LYS A 67 0.41 -7.41 14.65
C LYS A 67 -0.23 -6.05 14.96
N ASN A 68 0.24 -5.36 16.01
CA ASN A 68 -0.32 -4.09 16.45
C ASN A 68 0.45 -2.89 15.86
N THR A 69 1.24 -3.09 14.81
CA THR A 69 2.06 -2.04 14.20
C THR A 69 1.91 -2.06 12.68
N LEU A 70 2.03 -0.89 12.05
CA LEU A 70 2.05 -0.79 10.59
C LEU A 70 3.19 -1.63 10.04
N LEU A 71 2.84 -2.55 9.13
CA LEU A 71 3.81 -3.40 8.43
C LEU A 71 4.72 -4.24 9.36
N GLY A 72 4.28 -4.45 10.62
CA GLY A 72 5.04 -5.16 11.63
C GLY A 72 6.25 -4.39 12.19
N LEU A 73 6.36 -3.09 11.92
CA LEU A 73 7.50 -2.26 12.35
C LEU A 73 7.71 -2.28 13.87
N PRO A 74 8.96 -2.36 14.35
CA PRO A 74 9.23 -2.42 15.78
C PRO A 74 8.82 -1.12 16.48
N VAL A 75 8.30 -1.22 17.70
CA VAL A 75 7.98 -0.08 18.56
C VAL A 75 8.48 -0.40 19.95
N SER A 76 9.29 0.49 20.54
CA SER A 76 9.85 0.30 21.87
C SER A 76 8.76 0.35 22.95
N LYS A 77 9.03 -0.20 24.14
CA LYS A 77 8.07 -0.13 25.27
C LYS A 77 7.72 1.31 25.63
N GLU A 78 8.69 2.21 25.59
CA GLU A 78 8.51 3.63 25.85
C GLU A 78 7.64 4.30 24.78
N GLN A 79 7.91 4.04 23.50
CA GLN A 79 7.10 4.55 22.39
C GLN A 79 5.66 4.04 22.48
N LYS A 80 5.48 2.76 22.81
CA LYS A 80 4.16 2.15 23.03
C LYS A 80 3.41 2.84 24.16
N GLN A 81 4.03 2.98 25.33
CA GLN A 81 3.42 3.63 26.48
C GLN A 81 3.06 5.10 26.21
N THR A 82 3.97 5.84 25.57
CA THR A 82 3.75 7.25 25.20
C THR A 82 2.57 7.38 24.23
N THR A 83 2.56 6.57 23.18
CA THR A 83 1.50 6.58 22.17
C THR A 83 0.13 6.26 22.78
N LEU A 84 0.04 5.18 23.54
CA LEU A 84 -1.23 4.74 24.14
C LEU A 84 -1.72 5.70 25.23
N SER A 85 -0.83 6.27 26.06
CA SER A 85 -1.21 7.23 27.10
C SER A 85 -1.77 8.53 26.52
N LEU A 86 -1.20 9.03 25.42
CA LEU A 86 -1.71 10.18 24.68
C LEU A 86 -3.05 9.86 24.01
N ALA A 87 -3.15 8.73 23.32
CA ALA A 87 -4.38 8.29 22.67
C ALA A 87 -5.53 8.13 23.68
N LYS A 88 -5.26 7.52 24.84
CA LYS A 88 -6.23 7.41 25.93
C LYS A 88 -6.70 8.80 26.38
N ARG A 89 -5.77 9.73 26.58
CA ARG A 89 -6.15 11.07 27.06
C ARG A 89 -7.01 11.83 26.06
N ILE A 90 -6.71 11.72 24.77
CA ILE A 90 -7.55 12.27 23.69
C ILE A 90 -8.95 11.67 23.74
N ALA A 91 -9.06 10.34 23.85
CA ALA A 91 -10.35 9.67 23.93
C ALA A 91 -11.17 10.08 25.18
N GLU A 92 -10.52 10.20 26.34
CA GLU A 92 -11.17 10.69 27.57
C GLU A 92 -11.75 12.10 27.41
N ILE A 93 -10.97 13.03 26.83
CA ILE A 93 -11.42 14.41 26.62
C ILE A 93 -12.52 14.48 25.57
N TRP A 94 -12.40 13.71 24.48
CA TRP A 94 -13.43 13.61 23.46
C TRP A 94 -14.76 13.12 24.03
N ASN A 95 -14.74 12.01 24.78
CA ASN A 95 -15.95 11.40 25.33
C ASN A 95 -16.64 12.35 26.32
N LYS A 96 -15.87 13.05 27.16
CA LYS A 96 -16.41 14.05 28.10
C LYS A 96 -17.07 15.24 27.40
N LYS A 97 -16.57 15.63 26.23
CA LYS A 97 -17.02 16.84 25.53
C LYS A 97 -18.17 16.58 24.56
N THR A 98 -18.10 15.49 23.81
CA THR A 98 -19.01 15.23 22.69
C THR A 98 -20.11 14.24 23.06
N PHE A 99 -19.91 13.45 24.12
CA PHE A 99 -20.78 12.32 24.49
C PHE A 99 -20.99 11.30 23.36
N LYS A 100 -20.09 11.27 22.36
CA LYS A 100 -20.15 10.38 21.19
C LYS A 100 -18.93 9.46 21.16
N PRO A 101 -19.08 8.21 20.66
CA PRO A 101 -17.94 7.33 20.43
C PRO A 101 -16.91 7.97 19.48
N LEU A 102 -15.64 7.97 19.89
CA LEU A 102 -14.55 8.45 19.04
C LEU A 102 -14.17 7.38 18.00
N ARG A 103 -14.25 7.76 16.71
CA ARG A 103 -13.79 6.92 15.59
C ARG A 103 -12.26 6.85 15.55
N LYS A 104 -11.73 5.69 15.17
CA LYS A 104 -10.28 5.43 15.04
C LYS A 104 -9.55 6.49 14.21
N THR A 105 -10.06 6.82 13.01
CA THR A 105 -9.41 7.80 12.13
C THR A 105 -9.28 9.17 12.80
N PHE A 106 -10.34 9.65 13.47
CA PHE A 106 -10.29 10.90 14.22
C PHE A 106 -9.23 10.85 15.33
N LEU A 107 -9.18 9.75 16.08
CA LEU A 107 -8.20 9.57 17.14
C LEU A 107 -6.75 9.63 16.61
N HIS A 108 -6.43 8.91 15.54
CA HIS A 108 -5.09 8.94 14.95
C HIS A 108 -4.73 10.34 14.44
N LYS A 109 -5.65 11.04 13.75
CA LYS A 109 -5.37 12.39 13.24
C LYS A 109 -5.15 13.41 14.36
N MET A 110 -5.97 13.37 15.42
CA MET A 110 -5.76 14.21 16.59
C MET A 110 -4.43 13.90 17.29
N LEU A 111 -4.07 12.62 17.41
CA LEU A 111 -2.79 12.20 18.00
C LEU A 111 -1.62 12.76 17.20
N ILE A 112 -1.61 12.61 15.87
CA ILE A 112 -0.50 13.10 15.06
C ILE A 112 -0.42 14.63 15.11
N LYS A 113 -1.56 15.33 15.05
CA LYS A 113 -1.59 16.80 15.19
C LYS A 113 -0.98 17.24 16.53
N LEU A 114 -1.29 16.54 17.62
CA LEU A 114 -0.69 16.79 18.93
C LEU A 114 0.83 16.54 18.93
N VAL A 115 1.25 15.38 18.41
CA VAL A 115 2.67 14.98 18.35
C VAL A 115 3.49 16.01 17.58
N LYS A 116 2.98 16.49 16.44
CA LYS A 116 3.64 17.53 15.64
C LYS A 116 3.69 18.88 16.36
N LYS A 117 2.55 19.34 16.90
CA LYS A 117 2.45 20.65 17.58
C LYS A 117 3.35 20.73 18.81
N GLU A 118 3.44 19.65 19.57
CA GLU A 118 4.21 19.56 20.81
C GLU A 118 5.60 18.91 20.62
N GLN A 119 5.99 18.59 19.38
CA GLN A 119 7.28 17.97 19.02
C GLN A 119 7.62 16.72 19.86
N ILE A 120 6.64 15.84 20.05
CA ILE A 120 6.78 14.62 20.88
C ILE A 120 7.61 13.57 20.13
N LYS A 121 8.89 13.41 20.49
CA LYS A 121 9.83 12.52 19.78
C LYS A 121 9.50 11.01 19.86
N ASN A 122 8.86 10.57 20.95
CA ASN A 122 8.65 9.13 21.23
C ASN A 122 7.37 8.56 20.63
N VAL A 123 6.86 9.13 19.53
CA VAL A 123 5.71 8.60 18.82
C VAL A 123 6.08 8.52 17.34
N PRO A 124 6.53 7.35 16.83
CA PRO A 124 6.83 7.20 15.41
C PRO A 124 5.53 7.28 14.59
N TYR A 125 5.54 8.10 13.54
CA TYR A 125 4.41 8.29 12.63
C TYR A 125 4.89 8.54 11.20
N GLY A 126 4.03 8.26 10.23
CA GLY A 126 4.33 8.52 8.83
C GLY A 126 3.08 8.54 7.96
N TRP A 127 3.23 8.98 6.71
CA TRP A 127 2.17 8.92 5.71
C TRP A 127 1.94 7.48 5.27
N TYR A 128 0.73 6.95 5.46
CA TYR A 128 0.32 5.65 4.93
C TYR A 128 -1.06 5.75 4.29
N LEU A 129 -1.72 4.66 3.89
CA LEU A 129 -2.92 4.60 3.02
C LEU A 129 -4.04 5.66 3.24
N PHE A 130 -4.21 6.17 4.46
CA PHE A 130 -5.25 7.15 4.82
C PHE A 130 -4.66 8.43 5.45
N GLY A 131 -3.43 8.77 5.08
CA GLY A 131 -2.67 9.93 5.54
C GLY A 131 -1.70 9.60 6.67
N GLN A 132 -1.29 10.63 7.41
CA GLN A 132 -0.43 10.44 8.59
C GLN A 132 -1.11 9.60 9.68
N CYS A 133 -0.41 8.61 10.18
CA CYS A 133 -0.82 7.80 11.32
C CYS A 133 0.39 7.31 12.12
N ALA A 134 0.15 7.00 13.39
CA ALA A 134 1.18 6.41 14.24
C ALA A 134 1.51 4.99 13.76
N VAL A 135 2.76 4.58 13.89
CA VAL A 135 3.19 3.22 13.56
C VAL A 135 2.46 2.21 14.44
N LEU A 136 2.30 2.50 15.73
CA LEU A 136 1.46 1.71 16.61
C LEU A 136 -0.03 1.88 16.24
N GLN A 137 -0.69 0.78 15.93
CA GLN A 137 -2.12 0.68 15.71
C GLN A 137 -2.81 0.34 17.02
N PHE A 138 -3.92 1.01 17.31
CA PHE A 138 -4.69 0.80 18.52
C PHE A 138 -6.16 1.12 18.28
N GLU A 139 -7.05 0.48 19.03
CA GLU A 139 -8.47 0.76 19.05
C GLU A 139 -8.87 1.49 20.33
N THR A 140 -9.97 2.26 20.29
CA THR A 140 -10.47 2.99 21.46
C THR A 140 -10.78 2.07 22.65
N GLN A 141 -11.19 0.83 22.38
CA GLN A 141 -11.54 -0.18 23.37
C GLN A 141 -10.33 -0.70 24.16
N GLU A 142 -9.13 -0.68 23.56
CA GLU A 142 -7.89 -1.21 24.13
C GLU A 142 -7.22 -0.25 25.13
N LEU A 143 -7.77 0.97 25.28
CA LEU A 143 -7.17 2.06 26.06
C LEU A 143 -7.56 2.06 27.55
N THR A 144 -8.42 1.15 28.00
CA THR A 144 -8.98 1.17 29.36
C THR A 144 -7.92 0.98 30.45
N GLU A 145 -6.90 0.15 30.23
CA GLU A 145 -5.90 -0.23 31.24
C GLU A 145 -4.66 0.68 31.28
N ILE A 146 -4.54 1.62 30.35
CA ILE A 146 -3.33 2.45 30.20
C ILE A 146 -3.35 3.67 31.14
N GLN A 147 -2.24 4.05 31.75
CA GLN A 147 -2.18 5.30 32.51
C GLN A 147 -2.22 6.52 31.57
N SER A 148 -3.16 7.44 31.76
CA SER A 148 -3.27 8.66 30.93
C SER A 148 -2.31 9.76 31.41
N VAL A 149 -1.75 10.49 30.44
CA VAL A 149 -0.87 11.64 30.71
C VAL A 149 -1.70 12.93 30.73
N LYS A 150 -1.52 13.77 31.75
CA LYS A 150 -2.21 15.07 31.87
C LYS A 150 -1.41 16.26 31.34
N LYS A 151 -0.12 16.06 31.04
CA LYS A 151 0.83 17.10 30.63
C LYS A 151 0.33 17.95 29.45
N TYR A 152 -0.41 17.34 28.52
CA TYR A 152 -0.83 17.97 27.26
C TYR A 152 -2.32 18.33 27.23
N ASP A 153 -2.99 18.40 28.39
CA ASP A 153 -4.44 18.60 28.47
C ASP A 153 -4.93 19.84 27.74
N LYS A 154 -4.21 20.96 27.84
CA LYS A 154 -4.59 22.21 27.17
C LYS A 154 -4.66 22.02 25.66
N GLN A 155 -3.62 21.46 25.06
CA GLN A 155 -3.52 21.25 23.61
C GLN A 155 -4.45 20.15 23.12
N ILE A 156 -4.65 19.09 23.90
CA ILE A 156 -5.64 18.07 23.59
C ILE A 156 -7.05 18.69 23.56
N ASN A 157 -7.40 19.55 24.52
CA ASN A 157 -8.70 20.22 24.54
C ASN A 157 -8.91 21.13 23.31
N GLU A 158 -7.88 21.84 22.87
CA GLU A 158 -7.89 22.67 21.65
C GLU A 158 -8.14 21.80 20.41
N ILE A 159 -7.35 20.74 20.22
CA ILE A 159 -7.46 19.83 19.08
C ILE A 159 -8.83 19.13 19.07
N VAL A 160 -9.29 18.63 20.23
CA VAL A 160 -10.62 18.01 20.34
C VAL A 160 -11.73 19.01 20.01
N LYS A 161 -11.60 20.29 20.37
CA LYS A 161 -12.57 21.34 19.99
C LYS A 161 -12.65 21.52 18.49
N GLU A 162 -11.50 21.57 17.83
CA GLU A 162 -11.41 21.74 16.40
C GLU A 162 -12.06 20.55 15.67
N TYR A 163 -11.64 19.32 16.03
CA TYR A 163 -12.08 18.10 15.36
C TYR A 163 -13.53 17.74 15.66
N SER A 164 -14.09 18.18 16.79
CA SER A 164 -15.51 17.94 17.12
C SER A 164 -16.49 18.62 16.17
N ASN A 165 -16.03 19.60 15.38
CA ASN A 165 -16.86 20.31 14.40
C ASN A 165 -16.85 19.63 13.02
N ILE A 166 -16.00 18.63 12.79
CA ILE A 166 -15.89 17.93 11.51
C ILE A 166 -16.92 16.80 11.47
N PRO A 167 -17.88 16.79 10.52
CA PRO A 167 -19.04 15.91 10.58
C PRO A 167 -18.74 14.45 10.23
N ASN A 168 -17.76 14.20 9.35
CA ASN A 168 -17.48 12.85 8.87
C ASN A 168 -16.00 12.62 8.54
N THR A 169 -15.66 11.36 8.28
CA THR A 169 -14.27 10.93 8.01
C THR A 169 -13.72 11.48 6.69
N ASN A 170 -14.56 11.64 5.66
CA ASN A 170 -14.10 12.14 4.37
C ASN A 170 -13.66 13.61 4.46
N GLU A 171 -14.49 14.45 5.10
CA GLU A 171 -14.16 15.86 5.35
C GLU A 171 -12.92 16.00 6.25
N LEU A 172 -12.78 15.12 7.25
CA LEU A 172 -11.57 15.08 8.08
C LEU A 172 -10.32 14.79 7.24
N LEU A 173 -10.38 13.81 6.35
CA LEU A 173 -9.23 13.44 5.51
C LEU A 173 -8.89 14.55 4.52
N GLU A 174 -9.89 15.12 3.86
CA GLU A 174 -9.70 16.25 2.94
C GLU A 174 -9.07 17.45 3.64
N GLN A 175 -9.62 17.87 4.79
CA GLN A 175 -9.06 18.96 5.58
C GLN A 175 -7.61 18.66 6.00
N HIS A 176 -7.34 17.46 6.49
CA HIS A 176 -5.98 17.05 6.89
C HIS A 176 -4.99 17.10 5.71
N TYR A 177 -5.37 16.63 4.53
CA TYR A 177 -4.48 16.65 3.38
C TYR A 177 -4.23 18.08 2.86
N ILE A 178 -5.22 18.97 2.93
CA ILE A 178 -5.07 20.40 2.61
C ILE A 178 -4.13 21.07 3.61
N GLU A 179 -4.35 20.89 4.92
CA GLU A 179 -3.52 21.48 5.97
C GLU A 179 -2.05 21.07 5.85
N GLU A 180 -1.79 19.84 5.42
CA GLU A 180 -0.45 19.30 5.25
C GLU A 180 0.15 19.55 3.86
N GLY A 181 -0.60 20.16 2.93
CA GLY A 181 -0.14 20.40 1.55
C GLY A 181 0.14 19.11 0.76
N ASN A 182 -0.60 18.03 1.02
CA ASN A 182 -0.35 16.73 0.40
C ASN A 182 -1.29 16.44 -0.79
N ASP A 183 -0.90 16.95 -1.95
CA ASP A 183 -1.66 16.84 -3.21
C ASP A 183 -1.84 15.39 -3.69
N LEU A 184 -0.88 14.50 -3.40
CA LEU A 184 -0.98 13.09 -3.77
C LEU A 184 -2.19 12.43 -3.11
N TYR A 185 -2.33 12.65 -1.80
CA TYR A 185 -3.42 12.10 -1.01
C TYR A 185 -4.78 12.73 -1.35
N LEU A 186 -4.80 14.04 -1.64
CA LEU A 186 -6.00 14.71 -2.16
C LEU A 186 -6.44 14.13 -3.50
N THR A 187 -5.49 13.93 -4.41
CA THR A 187 -5.78 13.37 -5.74
C THR A 187 -6.26 11.94 -5.62
N ARG A 188 -5.67 11.14 -4.72
CA ARG A 188 -6.17 9.79 -4.41
C ARG A 188 -7.61 9.81 -3.92
N LEU A 189 -7.96 10.72 -3.00
CA LEU A 189 -9.32 10.84 -2.48
C LEU A 189 -10.32 11.15 -3.60
N LYS A 190 -9.97 12.06 -4.52
CA LYS A 190 -10.78 12.40 -5.71
C LYS A 190 -10.97 11.18 -6.63
N ILE A 191 -9.90 10.43 -6.92
CA ILE A 191 -9.99 9.21 -7.74
C ILE A 191 -10.89 8.17 -7.06
N SER A 192 -10.66 7.87 -5.77
CA SER A 192 -11.49 6.93 -5.03
C SER A 192 -12.97 7.34 -5.05
N ASN A 193 -13.29 8.62 -4.86
CA ASN A 193 -14.66 9.12 -4.94
C ASN A 193 -15.28 8.93 -6.34
N ILE A 194 -14.50 9.06 -7.41
CA ILE A 194 -15.01 8.79 -8.76
C ILE A 194 -15.25 7.29 -8.96
N LEU A 195 -14.32 6.43 -8.52
CA LEU A 195 -14.38 4.98 -8.75
C LEU A 195 -15.46 4.26 -7.92
N ILE A 196 -15.89 4.83 -6.79
CA ILE A 196 -17.01 4.27 -6.00
C ILE A 196 -18.40 4.66 -6.53
N ASN A 197 -18.48 5.72 -7.33
CA ASN A 197 -19.73 6.24 -7.90
C ASN A 197 -19.90 5.80 -9.36
N THR A 198 -21.12 5.87 -9.87
CA THR A 198 -21.45 5.53 -11.26
C THR A 198 -20.72 6.42 -12.25
N PHE A 199 -20.26 5.83 -13.36
CA PHE A 199 -19.62 6.57 -14.43
C PHE A 199 -20.59 7.36 -15.30
N ASN A 200 -20.17 8.57 -15.65
CA ASN A 200 -20.76 9.43 -16.66
C ASN A 200 -19.63 10.18 -17.37
N GLU A 201 -19.94 10.96 -18.41
CA GLU A 201 -18.91 11.66 -19.20
C GLU A 201 -18.03 12.59 -18.34
N ASP A 202 -18.64 13.34 -17.43
CA ASP A 202 -17.93 14.28 -16.55
C ASP A 202 -17.04 13.55 -15.54
N SER A 203 -17.50 12.43 -14.98
CA SER A 203 -16.73 11.63 -14.03
C SER A 203 -15.56 10.95 -14.72
N LEU A 204 -15.72 10.47 -15.96
CA LEU A 204 -14.63 9.90 -16.75
C LEU A 204 -13.60 10.96 -17.17
N LYS A 205 -14.04 12.16 -17.56
CA LYS A 205 -13.15 13.29 -17.82
C LYS A 205 -12.36 13.67 -16.57
N SER A 206 -13.03 13.72 -15.42
CA SER A 206 -12.41 14.00 -14.13
C SER A 206 -11.44 12.88 -13.71
N LEU A 207 -11.77 11.61 -13.99
CA LEU A 207 -10.90 10.48 -13.73
C LEU A 207 -9.60 10.59 -14.53
N LYS A 208 -9.69 10.85 -15.84
CA LYS A 208 -8.51 11.04 -16.71
C LYS A 208 -7.61 12.16 -16.20
N ALA A 209 -8.19 13.29 -15.80
CA ALA A 209 -7.45 14.43 -15.25
C ALA A 209 -6.78 14.09 -13.92
N ASN A 210 -7.53 13.49 -12.98
CA ASN A 210 -6.99 13.13 -11.67
C ASN A 210 -5.94 12.02 -11.75
N LEU A 211 -6.08 11.03 -12.63
CA LEU A 211 -5.06 10.01 -12.85
C LEU A 211 -3.75 10.60 -13.38
N LYS A 212 -3.83 11.59 -14.28
CA LYS A 212 -2.65 12.32 -14.75
C LYS A 212 -1.99 13.09 -13.60
N ASN A 213 -2.78 13.80 -12.79
CA ASN A 213 -2.26 14.52 -11.63
C ASN A 213 -1.63 13.55 -10.62
N PHE A 214 -2.24 12.40 -10.39
CA PHE A 214 -1.76 11.38 -9.47
C PHE A 214 -0.39 10.85 -9.88
N LEU A 215 -0.17 10.61 -11.18
CA LEU A 215 1.13 10.25 -11.72
C LEU A 215 2.17 11.37 -11.52
N LEU A 216 1.80 12.63 -11.73
CA LEU A 216 2.70 13.78 -11.58
C LEU A 216 3.01 14.11 -10.12
N SER A 217 2.08 13.88 -9.19
CA SER A 217 2.26 14.11 -7.76
C SER A 217 3.22 13.10 -7.11
N PHE A 218 3.42 11.92 -7.72
CA PHE A 218 4.37 10.94 -7.23
C PHE A 218 5.78 11.21 -7.74
N LYS A 219 6.59 11.87 -6.91
CA LYS A 219 7.92 12.32 -7.29
C LYS A 219 8.85 11.14 -7.58
N LYS A 220 9.42 11.11 -8.78
CA LYS A 220 10.47 10.16 -9.17
C LYS A 220 11.75 10.42 -8.36
N THR A 221 12.31 9.34 -7.83
CA THR A 221 13.61 9.25 -7.14
C THR A 221 14.30 7.97 -7.61
N GLU A 222 15.57 7.78 -7.27
CA GLU A 222 16.29 6.53 -7.58
C GLU A 222 15.67 5.31 -6.86
N ASP A 223 15.10 5.50 -5.67
CA ASP A 223 14.56 4.42 -4.84
C ASP A 223 13.15 3.92 -5.25
N ASN A 224 12.45 4.62 -6.16
CA ASN A 224 11.08 4.28 -6.57
C ASN A 224 10.85 4.26 -8.09
N GLU A 225 11.92 4.22 -8.89
CA GLU A 225 11.82 4.22 -10.35
C GLU A 225 11.06 2.99 -10.87
N ASP A 226 11.28 1.83 -10.27
CA ASP A 226 10.57 0.59 -10.59
C ASP A 226 9.07 0.66 -10.25
N LEU A 227 8.70 1.33 -9.15
CA LEU A 227 7.29 1.50 -8.76
C LEU A 227 6.50 2.33 -9.79
N LEU A 228 7.17 3.27 -10.46
CA LEU A 228 6.55 4.10 -11.50
C LEU A 228 6.06 3.26 -12.68
N GLU A 229 6.66 2.10 -12.95
CA GLU A 229 6.20 1.22 -14.04
C GLU A 229 4.77 0.73 -13.79
N TYR A 230 4.44 0.37 -12.55
CA TYR A 230 3.09 -0.07 -12.17
C TYR A 230 2.07 1.07 -12.26
N ILE A 231 2.44 2.27 -11.79
CA ILE A 231 1.57 3.45 -11.83
C ILE A 231 1.31 3.87 -13.27
N ASN A 232 2.36 3.89 -14.11
CA ASN A 232 2.24 4.18 -15.55
C ASN A 232 1.45 3.11 -16.30
N GLY A 233 1.64 1.84 -15.94
CA GLY A 233 0.89 0.71 -16.49
C GLY A 233 -0.60 0.87 -16.21
N PHE A 234 -0.97 1.11 -14.95
CA PHE A 234 -2.35 1.39 -14.54
C PHE A 234 -2.95 2.57 -15.31
N TYR A 235 -2.25 3.72 -15.29
CA TYR A 235 -2.66 4.91 -16.01
C TYR A 235 -2.94 4.60 -17.49
N SER A 236 -2.00 3.97 -18.17
CA SER A 236 -2.08 3.68 -19.60
C SER A 236 -3.25 2.75 -19.93
N ILE A 237 -3.46 1.70 -19.12
CA ILE A 237 -4.57 0.75 -19.27
C ILE A 237 -5.91 1.48 -19.10
N VAL A 238 -6.11 2.23 -18.02
CA VAL A 238 -7.38 2.92 -17.77
C VAL A 238 -7.66 3.99 -18.82
N ILE A 239 -6.64 4.74 -19.26
CA ILE A 239 -6.80 5.70 -20.36
C ILE A 239 -7.21 5.02 -21.66
N ARG A 240 -6.72 3.80 -21.92
CA ARG A 240 -7.10 3.05 -23.12
C ARG A 240 -8.52 2.49 -23.01
N LEU A 241 -8.89 1.88 -21.89
CA LEU A 241 -10.25 1.43 -21.62
C LEU A 241 -11.26 2.56 -21.81
N THR A 242 -11.01 3.72 -21.20
CA THR A 242 -11.87 4.91 -21.29
C THR A 242 -11.89 5.60 -22.67
N LYS A 243 -11.14 5.09 -23.65
CA LYS A 243 -11.19 5.52 -25.06
C LYS A 243 -11.84 4.48 -25.96
N GLU A 244 -11.77 3.21 -25.59
CA GLU A 244 -12.16 2.08 -26.44
C GLU A 244 -13.50 1.45 -26.05
N LEU A 245 -13.97 1.66 -24.82
CA LEU A 245 -15.22 1.11 -24.29
C LEU A 245 -16.31 2.17 -24.11
N SER A 246 -17.58 1.74 -24.18
CA SER A 246 -18.74 2.57 -23.83
C SER A 246 -18.81 2.84 -22.32
N ILE A 247 -19.65 3.79 -21.90
CA ILE A 247 -19.85 4.10 -20.48
C ILE A 247 -20.43 2.89 -19.75
N GLU A 248 -21.38 2.19 -20.36
CA GLU A 248 -22.02 0.98 -19.80
C GLU A 248 -21.01 -0.15 -19.61
N GLU A 249 -20.14 -0.38 -20.61
CA GLU A 249 -19.06 -1.38 -20.51
C GLU A 249 -18.05 -1.00 -19.40
N LEU A 250 -17.68 0.28 -19.33
CA LEU A 250 -16.79 0.79 -18.28
C LEU A 250 -17.40 0.69 -16.88
N GLU A 251 -18.71 0.91 -16.74
CA GLU A 251 -19.41 0.74 -15.47
C GLU A 251 -19.38 -0.72 -15.01
N GLY A 252 -19.53 -1.67 -15.94
CA GLY A 252 -19.34 -3.10 -15.67
C GLY A 252 -17.92 -3.45 -15.19
N MET A 253 -16.92 -2.71 -15.66
CA MET A 253 -15.51 -2.89 -15.26
C MET A 253 -15.08 -2.04 -14.05
N ARG A 254 -15.92 -1.10 -13.59
CA ARG A 254 -15.57 -0.15 -12.53
C ARG A 254 -15.04 -0.82 -11.26
N PRO A 255 -15.61 -1.93 -10.75
CA PRO A 255 -15.07 -2.62 -9.60
C PRO A 255 -13.62 -3.08 -9.80
N GLN A 256 -13.30 -3.63 -10.96
CA GLN A 256 -11.95 -4.11 -11.29
C GLN A 256 -10.95 -2.95 -11.43
N ILE A 257 -11.37 -1.82 -12.02
CA ILE A 257 -10.58 -0.59 -12.07
C ILE A 257 -10.30 -0.08 -10.65
N ASN A 258 -11.32 -0.09 -9.78
CA ASN A 258 -11.20 0.34 -8.39
C ASN A 258 -10.26 -0.56 -7.58
N ASP A 259 -10.37 -1.88 -7.71
CA ASP A 259 -9.47 -2.82 -7.02
C ASP A 259 -8.04 -2.69 -7.52
N SER A 260 -7.84 -2.57 -8.84
CA SER A 260 -6.51 -2.28 -9.41
C SER A 260 -5.94 -0.98 -8.85
N PHE A 261 -6.74 0.09 -8.80
CA PHE A 261 -6.32 1.36 -8.22
C PHE A 261 -5.92 1.24 -6.75
N ARG A 262 -6.65 0.44 -5.95
CA ARG A 262 -6.33 0.22 -4.54
C ARG A 262 -4.97 -0.43 -4.36
N HIS A 263 -4.61 -1.43 -5.16
CA HIS A 263 -3.31 -2.09 -5.08
C HIS A 263 -2.15 -1.17 -5.51
N ILE A 264 -2.36 -0.38 -6.58
CA ILE A 264 -1.40 0.66 -6.97
C ILE A 264 -1.23 1.70 -5.87
N TRP A 265 -2.33 2.11 -5.23
CA TRP A 265 -2.28 3.00 -4.10
C TRP A 265 -1.55 2.40 -2.89
N GLU A 266 -1.70 1.10 -2.65
CA GLU A 266 -1.00 0.40 -1.57
C GLU A 266 0.51 0.36 -1.79
N ILE A 267 0.99 0.18 -3.03
CA ILE A 267 2.41 0.34 -3.39
C ILE A 267 2.90 1.74 -3.00
N MET A 268 2.18 2.77 -3.46
CA MET A 268 2.59 4.17 -3.25
C MET A 268 2.54 4.56 -1.78
N GLY A 269 1.47 4.21 -1.07
CA GLY A 269 1.33 4.45 0.35
C GLY A 269 2.40 3.73 1.18
N THR A 270 2.80 2.52 0.79
CA THR A 270 3.90 1.80 1.44
C THR A 270 5.24 2.50 1.25
N TYR A 271 5.51 3.03 0.06
CA TYR A 271 6.70 3.84 -0.20
C TYR A 271 6.67 5.19 0.56
N GLU A 272 5.54 5.88 0.59
CA GLU A 272 5.37 7.11 1.38
C GLU A 272 5.61 6.87 2.87
N LEU A 273 5.19 5.71 3.40
CA LEU A 273 5.43 5.32 4.79
C LEU A 273 6.91 5.10 5.03
N TYR A 274 7.59 4.36 4.15
CA TYR A 274 9.04 4.14 4.22
C TYR A 274 9.80 5.47 4.27
N ASN A 275 9.48 6.40 3.36
CA ASN A 275 10.11 7.72 3.32
C ASN A 275 9.81 8.57 4.55
N SER A 276 8.58 8.53 5.06
CA SER A 276 8.15 9.33 6.21
C SER A 276 8.80 8.89 7.52
N LEU A 277 9.35 7.67 7.58
CA LEU A 277 9.87 7.07 8.80
C LEU A 277 11.39 7.20 8.98
N ASP A 278 12.09 7.83 8.03
CA ASP A 278 13.56 7.94 8.03
C ASP A 278 14.10 8.59 9.32
N ASP A 279 13.34 9.52 9.91
CA ASP A 279 13.71 10.21 11.16
C ASP A 279 13.51 9.35 12.42
N PHE A 280 12.79 8.23 12.34
CA PHE A 280 12.40 7.42 13.50
C PHE A 280 13.13 6.08 13.60
N TYR A 281 13.71 5.61 12.50
CA TYR A 281 14.25 4.25 12.41
C TYR A 281 15.56 4.23 11.61
N ASP A 282 16.41 3.26 11.93
CA ASP A 282 17.58 2.97 11.10
C ASP A 282 17.13 2.50 9.70
N LYS A 283 17.74 3.07 8.66
CA LYS A 283 17.47 2.76 7.25
C LYS A 283 17.49 1.26 6.94
N LYS A 284 18.38 0.49 7.57
CA LYS A 284 18.46 -0.96 7.37
C LYS A 284 17.21 -1.68 7.88
N ILE A 285 16.69 -1.25 9.02
CA ILE A 285 15.45 -1.81 9.60
C ILE A 285 14.28 -1.46 8.68
N LEU A 286 14.13 -0.18 8.31
CA LEU A 286 13.07 0.25 7.40
C LEU A 286 13.12 -0.50 6.07
N LYS A 287 14.30 -0.58 5.45
CA LYS A 287 14.49 -1.26 4.16
C LYS A 287 14.13 -2.73 4.24
N LYS A 288 14.45 -3.42 5.35
CA LYS A 288 14.07 -4.82 5.57
C LYS A 288 12.55 -5.00 5.54
N HIS A 289 11.80 -4.21 6.33
CA HIS A 289 10.34 -4.28 6.36
C HIS A 289 9.72 -3.88 5.03
N TYR A 290 10.16 -2.75 4.48
CA TYR A 290 9.69 -2.23 3.21
C TYR A 290 9.84 -3.23 2.07
N THR A 291 11.02 -3.86 1.95
CA THR A 291 11.30 -4.81 0.86
C THR A 291 10.33 -6.00 0.88
N ILE A 292 10.04 -6.57 2.05
CA ILE A 292 9.15 -7.74 2.14
C ILE A 292 7.73 -7.37 1.67
N TRP A 293 7.24 -6.21 2.08
CA TRP A 293 5.91 -5.75 1.72
C TRP A 293 5.80 -5.31 0.26
N ILE A 294 6.78 -4.54 -0.23
CA ILE A 294 6.71 -3.97 -1.57
C ILE A 294 6.79 -5.04 -2.66
N GLU A 295 7.62 -6.08 -2.49
CA GLU A 295 7.73 -7.17 -3.48
C GLU A 295 6.42 -7.96 -3.58
N ASN A 296 5.73 -8.20 -2.46
CA ASN A 296 4.41 -8.82 -2.47
C ASN A 296 3.36 -7.92 -3.16
N LEU A 297 3.37 -6.61 -2.87
CA LEU A 297 2.44 -5.66 -3.48
C LEU A 297 2.67 -5.50 -4.99
N LYS A 298 3.94 -5.55 -5.45
CA LYS A 298 4.30 -5.58 -6.87
C LYS A 298 3.67 -6.79 -7.58
N HIS A 299 3.84 -7.98 -7.03
CA HIS A 299 3.29 -9.20 -7.60
C HIS A 299 1.75 -9.18 -7.69
N ILE A 300 1.10 -8.71 -6.61
CA ILE A 300 -0.36 -8.50 -6.61
C ILE A 300 -0.75 -7.49 -7.70
N SER A 301 -0.08 -6.35 -7.77
CA SER A 301 -0.40 -5.29 -8.73
C SER A 301 -0.20 -5.76 -10.18
N GLU A 302 0.86 -6.52 -10.47
CA GLU A 302 1.06 -7.18 -11.78
C GLU A 302 -0.15 -8.02 -12.21
N THR A 303 -0.70 -8.81 -11.28
CA THR A 303 -1.86 -9.67 -11.54
C THR A 303 -3.07 -8.83 -11.91
N TYR A 304 -3.41 -7.83 -11.09
CA TYR A 304 -4.55 -6.94 -11.35
C TYR A 304 -4.37 -6.12 -12.64
N LEU A 305 -3.15 -5.66 -12.93
CA LEU A 305 -2.87 -4.94 -14.18
C LEU A 305 -3.00 -5.86 -15.40
N SER A 306 -2.59 -7.12 -15.31
CA SER A 306 -2.76 -8.08 -16.39
C SER A 306 -4.25 -8.34 -16.65
N GLU A 307 -5.01 -8.64 -15.60
CA GLU A 307 -6.46 -8.87 -15.72
C GLU A 307 -7.17 -7.64 -16.30
N LEU A 308 -6.79 -6.43 -15.88
CA LEU A 308 -7.39 -5.21 -16.39
C LEU A 308 -7.02 -4.97 -17.86
N LYS A 309 -5.80 -5.36 -18.27
CA LYS A 309 -5.30 -5.27 -19.64
C LYS A 309 -6.01 -6.23 -20.59
N ASP A 310 -6.38 -7.43 -20.13
CA ASP A 310 -7.06 -8.45 -20.94
C ASP A 310 -8.45 -8.01 -21.42
N ASN A 311 -9.05 -7.03 -20.73
CA ASN A 311 -10.32 -6.42 -21.11
C ASN A 311 -10.19 -5.34 -22.20
N ILE A 312 -8.97 -4.97 -22.60
CA ILE A 312 -8.79 -3.98 -23.64
C ILE A 312 -9.10 -4.60 -25.01
N PRO A 313 -10.03 -4.03 -25.81
CA PRO A 313 -10.35 -4.57 -27.13
C PRO A 313 -9.10 -4.73 -28.01
N ILE A 314 -8.92 -5.95 -28.55
CA ILE A 314 -7.90 -6.21 -29.54
C ILE A 314 -8.34 -5.54 -30.84
N LYS A 315 -7.62 -4.49 -31.26
CA LYS A 315 -7.83 -3.92 -32.59
C LYS A 315 -7.40 -4.98 -33.61
N GLU A 316 -8.37 -5.56 -34.32
CA GLU A 316 -8.07 -6.30 -35.53
C GLU A 316 -7.26 -5.39 -36.45
N ILE A 317 -6.03 -5.79 -36.76
CA ILE A 317 -5.24 -5.12 -37.78
C ILE A 317 -6.00 -5.34 -39.09
N LYS A 318 -6.73 -4.30 -39.55
CA LYS A 318 -7.38 -4.33 -40.86
C LYS A 318 -6.30 -4.67 -41.90
N LYS A 319 -6.44 -5.87 -42.50
CA LYS A 319 -5.56 -6.40 -43.56
C LYS A 319 -5.35 -5.42 -44.73
N ASP A 320 -6.22 -4.42 -44.89
CA ASP A 320 -6.11 -3.35 -45.89
C ASP A 320 -4.91 -2.41 -45.73
N SER A 321 -4.21 -2.45 -44.59
CA SER A 321 -2.98 -1.67 -44.41
C SER A 321 -1.72 -2.38 -44.95
N LEU A 322 -1.76 -3.71 -45.10
CA LEU A 322 -0.66 -4.50 -45.69
C LEU A 322 -0.67 -4.47 -47.23
N SER A 323 -1.83 -4.24 -47.86
CA SER A 323 -1.94 -4.07 -49.31
C SER A 323 -1.38 -2.73 -49.79
N ARG A 324 -1.37 -1.69 -48.94
CA ARG A 324 -0.75 -0.39 -49.25
C ARG A 324 0.78 -0.41 -49.20
N PHE A 325 1.38 -1.29 -48.39
CA PHE A 325 2.85 -1.44 -48.35
C PHE A 325 3.41 -2.28 -49.51
N LYS A 326 2.63 -3.21 -50.08
CA LYS A 326 3.03 -3.94 -51.29
C LYS A 326 2.86 -3.14 -52.59
N GLY A 327 2.08 -2.05 -52.57
CA GLY A 327 1.88 -1.17 -53.74
C GLY A 327 3.02 -0.17 -54.01
N ILE A 328 3.90 0.09 -53.02
CA ILE A 328 4.99 1.08 -53.17
C ILE A 328 6.32 0.42 -53.56
N GLN A 329 6.50 -0.89 -53.34
CA GLN A 329 7.66 -1.64 -53.84
C GLN A 329 7.50 -2.17 -55.27
N GLY A 330 6.31 -2.05 -55.88
CA GLY A 330 6.02 -2.54 -57.24
C GLY A 330 6.09 -1.48 -58.36
N SER A 331 6.32 -0.21 -58.03
CA SER A 331 6.30 0.91 -58.99
C SER A 331 7.65 1.57 -59.27
N GLN A 332 8.76 0.97 -58.80
CA GLN A 332 10.14 1.35 -59.20
C GLN A 332 10.83 0.33 -60.12
N SER A 333 10.05 -0.50 -60.80
CA SER A 333 10.57 -1.37 -61.86
C SER A 333 9.59 -1.43 -63.01
N ARG A 334 9.60 -0.39 -63.84
CA ARG A 334 9.47 -0.45 -65.30
C ARG A 334 9.80 0.89 -65.94
#